data_AF-D4N7B2-F1
#
_entry.id   AF-D4N7B2-F1
#
_cell.length_a   1.000
_cell.length_b   1.000
_cell.length_c   1.000
_cell.angle_alpha   90.00
_cell.angle_beta   90.00
_cell.angle_gamma   90.00
#
_symmetry.space_group_name_H-M   'P 1'
#
loop_
_entity.id
_entity.type
_entity.pdbx_description
1 polymer ?
#
loop_
_entity_poly.entity_id
_entity_poly.type
_entity_poly.pdbx_seq_one_letter_code
_entity_poly.pdbx_strand_id
1 'polypeptide(L)'
;ATEPVLSHFANDMHGVIIVQPEDGFPTDDEVDQEYVIGQNEWYKYNDLDDMTKGVPSQVDFSTKALHEGQAKVGDKVRIYVNNV
;
A
#
# COMPACT_ATOMS: atom_id res chain seq x y z
N ALA A 1 -11.03 -18.40 21.18
CA ALA A 1 -10.15 -18.74 20.05
C ALA A 1 -9.80 -17.44 19.35
N THR A 2 -8.55 -17.23 18.96
CA THR A 2 -8.15 -16.06 18.17
C THR A 2 -8.71 -16.21 16.76
N GLU A 3 -9.21 -15.12 16.18
CA GLU A 3 -9.63 -15.13 14.78
C GLU A 3 -8.42 -15.43 13.87
N PRO A 4 -8.63 -16.05 12.69
CA PRO A 4 -7.57 -16.27 11.74
C PRO A 4 -6.91 -14.95 11.34
N VAL A 5 -5.58 -14.94 11.14
CA VAL A 5 -4.84 -13.76 10.65
C VAL A 5 -5.46 -13.20 9.37
N LEU A 6 -5.95 -14.10 8.48
CA LEU A 6 -6.67 -13.72 7.27
C LEU A 6 -7.89 -12.84 7.54
N SER A 7 -8.66 -13.12 8.59
CA SER A 7 -9.85 -12.33 8.97
C SER A 7 -9.45 -10.90 9.33
N HIS A 8 -8.41 -10.73 10.14
CA HIS A 8 -7.92 -9.40 10.51
C HIS A 8 -7.40 -8.65 9.28
N PHE A 9 -6.61 -9.32 8.43
CA PHE A 9 -5.97 -8.70 7.28
C PHE A 9 -6.98 -8.29 6.20
N ALA A 10 -7.91 -9.19 5.84
CA ALA A 10 -8.95 -8.90 4.84
C ALA A 10 -10.04 -7.93 5.35
N ASN A 11 -10.09 -7.67 6.66
CA ASN A 11 -10.87 -6.59 7.27
C ASN A 11 -9.99 -5.36 7.58
N ASP A 12 -9.05 -5.02 6.69
CA ASP A 12 -8.31 -3.75 6.67
C ASP A 12 -7.19 -3.57 7.72
N MET A 13 -6.82 -4.62 8.48
CA MET A 13 -5.71 -4.53 9.44
C MET A 13 -4.34 -4.73 8.77
N HIS A 14 -4.08 -3.97 7.71
CA HIS A 14 -2.83 -3.99 6.94
C HIS A 14 -2.27 -2.58 6.73
N GLY A 15 -0.97 -2.49 6.45
CA GLY A 15 -0.32 -1.21 6.20
C GLY A 15 1.14 -1.38 5.79
N VAL A 16 1.80 -0.25 5.54
CA VAL A 16 3.20 -0.20 5.08
C VAL A 16 4.04 0.58 6.08
N ILE A 17 5.19 0.02 6.43
CA ILE A 17 6.27 0.70 7.12
C ILE A 17 7.45 0.84 6.16
N ILE A 18 7.96 2.06 5.99
CA ILE A 18 9.16 2.32 5.19
C ILE A 18 10.34 2.47 6.15
N VAL A 19 11.37 1.66 5.93
CA VAL A 19 12.66 1.81 6.58
C VAL A 19 13.61 2.40 5.53
N GLN A 20 14.06 3.63 5.77
CA GLN A 20 14.96 4.31 4.84
C GLN A 20 16.35 3.66 4.88
N PRO A 21 17.00 3.43 3.73
CA PRO A 21 18.39 2.97 3.69
C PRO A 21 19.33 4.04 4.27
N GLU A 22 20.33 3.60 5.03
CA GLU A 22 21.29 4.51 5.69
C GLU A 22 22.02 5.43 4.70
N ASP A 23 22.41 4.87 3.54
CA ASP A 23 23.12 5.58 2.47
C ASP A 23 22.20 6.10 1.36
N GLY A 24 20.87 6.06 1.54
CA GLY A 24 19.93 6.46 0.50
C GLY A 24 19.87 5.53 -0.71
N PHE A 25 19.31 6.02 -1.82
CA PHE A 25 19.45 5.42 -3.15
C PHE A 25 20.34 6.29 -4.04
N PRO A 26 21.08 5.70 -5.01
CA PRO A 26 21.91 6.45 -5.94
C PRO A 26 21.19 7.52 -6.79
N THR A 27 19.85 7.50 -6.80
CA THR A 27 19.00 8.42 -7.55
C THR A 27 18.24 9.41 -6.67
N ASP A 28 18.55 9.50 -5.37
CA ASP A 28 17.86 10.41 -4.44
C ASP A 28 17.91 11.88 -4.90
N ASP A 29 19.07 12.32 -5.40
CA ASP A 29 19.25 13.69 -5.92
C ASP A 29 18.47 13.96 -7.22
N GLU A 30 17.87 12.93 -7.81
CA GLU A 30 17.09 13.05 -9.04
C GLU A 30 15.58 13.06 -8.79
N VAL A 31 15.10 12.85 -7.55
CA VAL A 31 13.68 12.68 -7.23
C VAL A 31 13.06 13.99 -6.71
N ASP A 32 11.97 14.42 -7.34
CA ASP A 32 11.28 15.67 -7.01
C ASP A 32 10.10 15.48 -6.06
N GLN A 33 9.43 14.31 -6.11
CA GLN A 33 8.25 13.97 -5.29
C GLN A 33 8.22 12.48 -4.94
N GLU A 34 7.71 12.17 -3.75
CA GLU A 34 7.59 10.80 -3.25
C GLU A 34 6.19 10.48 -2.72
N TYR A 35 5.67 9.31 -3.08
CA TYR A 35 4.39 8.79 -2.61
C TYR A 35 4.52 7.35 -2.13
N VAL A 36 3.67 6.97 -1.18
CA VAL A 36 3.43 5.56 -0.86
C VAL A 36 2.13 5.14 -1.52
N ILE A 37 2.14 4.00 -2.21
CA ILE A 37 0.95 3.38 -2.80
C ILE A 37 0.83 1.96 -2.27
N GLY A 38 -0.26 1.69 -1.56
CA GLY A 38 -0.66 0.35 -1.16
C GLY A 38 -1.72 -0.18 -2.11
N GLN A 39 -1.60 -1.43 -2.54
CA GLN A 39 -2.70 -2.18 -3.16
C GLN A 39 -3.26 -3.16 -2.15
N ASN A 40 -4.59 -3.30 -2.06
CA ASN A 40 -5.21 -4.35 -1.26
C ASN A 40 -6.48 -4.89 -1.94
N GLU A 41 -7.04 -5.94 -1.34
CA GLU A 41 -8.24 -6.63 -1.80
C GLU A 41 -9.37 -6.48 -0.78
N TRP A 42 -10.59 -6.34 -1.27
CA TRP A 42 -11.81 -6.35 -0.45
C TRP A 42 -12.69 -7.53 -0.81
N TYR A 43 -13.10 -8.28 0.21
CA TYR A 43 -13.99 -9.43 0.10
C TYR A 43 -15.39 -9.09 0.66
N LYS A 44 -16.32 -10.04 0.61
CA LYS A 44 -17.60 -9.88 1.32
C LYS A 44 -17.33 -9.62 2.79
N TYR A 45 -18.07 -8.65 3.33
CA TYR A 45 -17.83 -8.12 4.68
C TYR A 45 -17.81 -9.22 5.73
N ASN A 46 -16.63 -9.43 6.34
CA ASN A 46 -16.37 -10.40 7.38
C ASN A 46 -16.78 -11.86 7.06
N ASP A 47 -16.65 -12.27 5.79
CA ASP A 47 -16.93 -13.64 5.33
C ASP A 47 -15.63 -14.41 5.07
N LEU A 48 -15.22 -15.24 6.05
CA LEU A 48 -13.98 -16.01 5.97
C LEU A 48 -13.98 -17.04 4.82
N ASP A 49 -15.15 -17.55 4.41
CA ASP A 49 -15.21 -18.51 3.30
C ASP A 49 -14.95 -17.80 1.96
N ASP A 50 -15.53 -16.60 1.79
CA ASP A 50 -15.27 -15.73 0.63
C ASP A 50 -13.81 -15.27 0.59
N MET A 51 -13.22 -14.89 1.74
CA MET A 51 -11.79 -14.56 1.85
C MET A 51 -10.86 -15.72 1.49
N THR A 52 -11.30 -16.97 1.70
CA THR A 52 -10.46 -18.16 1.48
C THR A 52 -10.61 -18.74 0.06
N LYS A 53 -11.80 -18.63 -0.53
CA LYS A 53 -12.17 -19.36 -1.76
C LYS A 53 -12.77 -18.48 -2.85
N GLY A 54 -13.26 -17.30 -2.47
CA GLY A 54 -13.84 -16.34 -3.39
C GLY A 54 -12.78 -15.64 -4.22
N VAL A 55 -13.27 -14.77 -5.11
CA VAL A 55 -12.44 -13.75 -5.76
C VAL A 55 -12.73 -12.41 -5.08
N PRO A 56 -11.76 -11.47 -5.05
CA PRO A 56 -11.99 -10.14 -4.48
C PRO A 56 -13.21 -9.47 -5.12
N SER A 57 -14.05 -8.87 -4.29
CA SER A 57 -15.12 -8.00 -4.74
C SER A 57 -14.55 -6.70 -5.33
N GLN A 58 -13.43 -6.23 -4.79
CA GLN A 58 -12.69 -5.07 -5.28
C GLN A 58 -11.18 -5.28 -5.08
N VAL A 59 -10.40 -4.64 -5.93
CA VAL A 59 -8.96 -4.44 -5.77
C VAL A 59 -8.75 -2.94 -5.93
N ASP A 60 -8.18 -2.30 -4.92
CA ASP A 60 -8.00 -0.84 -4.91
C ASP A 60 -6.56 -0.43 -4.62
N PHE A 61 -6.31 0.85 -4.85
CA PHE A 61 -5.07 1.51 -4.47
C PHE A 61 -5.39 2.61 -3.46
N SER A 62 -4.65 2.63 -2.36
CA SER A 62 -4.62 3.73 -1.42
C SER A 62 -3.28 4.45 -1.50
N THR A 63 -3.28 5.75 -1.28
CA THR A 63 -2.05 6.55 -1.27
C THR A 63 -1.85 7.27 0.05
N LYS A 64 -0.59 7.39 0.45
CA LYS A 64 -0.13 8.30 1.50
C LYS A 64 0.94 9.20 0.89
N ALA A 65 0.66 10.49 0.85
CA ALA A 65 1.66 11.48 0.47
C ALA A 65 2.67 11.63 1.62
N LEU A 66 3.96 11.57 1.30
CA LEU A 66 5.03 11.79 2.27
C LEU A 66 5.35 13.28 2.45
N HIS A 67 4.97 14.10 1.46
CA HIS A 67 5.18 15.54 1.42
C HIS A 67 3.92 16.26 0.94
N GLU A 68 3.83 17.56 1.22
CA GLU A 68 2.74 18.41 0.72
C GLU A 68 2.90 18.70 -0.78
N GLY A 69 1.78 18.80 -1.50
CA GLY A 69 1.75 19.17 -2.91
C GLY A 69 1.48 18.00 -3.87
N GLN A 70 1.33 18.33 -5.15
CA GLN A 70 1.17 17.37 -6.24
C GLN A 70 2.36 17.49 -7.19
N ALA A 71 2.71 16.38 -7.84
CA ALA A 71 3.72 16.35 -8.89
C ALA A 71 3.41 17.34 -10.02
N LYS A 72 4.46 17.91 -10.60
CA LYS A 72 4.41 18.90 -11.67
C LYS A 72 4.96 18.31 -12.97
N VAL A 73 4.73 19.04 -14.07
CA VAL A 73 5.31 18.69 -15.36
C VAL A 73 6.83 18.80 -15.28
N GLY A 74 7.51 17.67 -15.52
CA GLY A 74 8.97 17.57 -15.48
C GLY A 74 9.51 16.83 -14.26
N ASP A 75 8.70 16.62 -13.22
CA ASP A 75 9.13 15.96 -11.99
C ASP A 75 9.43 14.47 -12.24
N LYS A 76 10.52 13.97 -11.65
CA LYS A 76 10.74 12.55 -11.45
C LYS A 76 10.12 12.14 -10.12
N VAL A 77 9.16 11.22 -10.18
CA VAL A 77 8.39 10.76 -9.02
C VAL A 77 8.85 9.38 -8.59
N ARG A 78 9.12 9.22 -7.28
CA ARG A 78 9.34 7.91 -6.66
C ARG A 78 8.07 7.40 -6.01
N ILE A 79 7.77 6.13 -6.22
CA ILE A 79 6.63 5.44 -5.60
C ILE A 79 7.18 4.29 -4.75
N TYR A 80 6.96 4.36 -3.45
CA TYR A 80 7.12 3.23 -2.56
C TYR A 80 5.85 2.38 -2.64
N VAL A 81 5.96 1.21 -3.26
CA VAL A 81 4.80 0.35 -3.55
C VAL A 81 4.84 -0.91 -2.69
N ASN A 82 3.69 -1.28 -2.13
CA ASN A 82 3.50 -2.59 -1.53
C ASN A 82 2.12 -3.14 -1.89
N ASN A 83 2.06 -4.41 -2.29
CA ASN A 83 0.81 -5.16 -2.36
C ASN A 83 0.62 -5.83 -1.00
N VAL A 84 -0.36 -5.36 -0.24
CA VAL A 84 -0.68 -5.90 1.08
C VAL A 84 -1.78 -6.94 0.93
#